data_AF-A0A2H0KYK4-F1
#
_entry.id   AF-A0A2H0KYK4-F1
#
_cell.length_a   1.000
_cell.length_b   1.000
_cell.length_c   1.000
_cell.angle_alpha   90.00
_cell.angle_beta   90.00
_cell.angle_gamma   90.00
#
_symmetry.space_group_name_H-M   'P 1'
#
loop_
_entity.id
_entity.type
_entity.pdbx_description
1 polymer ?
#
loop_
_entity_poly.entity_id
_entity_poly.type
_entity_poly.pdbx_seq_one_letter_code
_entity_poly.pdbx_strand_id
1 'polypeptide(L)' 'MEGKSAWCWPSTILLLIGGLNWGLVGLGGFLDRNLNVVNLLLGQWPTVEWIIYLLVGVMAVKVLVMMLMGKKCC' A
#
# COMPACT_ATOMS: atom_id res chain seq x y z
N MET A 1 -0.44 28.87 1.01
CA MET A 1 -0.34 27.42 0.74
C MET A 1 1.06 26.99 1.15
N GLU A 2 1.26 26.65 2.43
CA GLU A 2 2.57 26.28 2.98
C GLU A 2 3.04 24.93 2.43
N GLY A 3 4.34 24.83 2.14
CA GLY A 3 4.98 23.77 1.37
C GLY A 3 4.77 22.37 1.93
N LYS A 4 3.77 21.66 1.40
CA LYS A 4 3.64 20.21 1.57
C LYS A 4 4.76 19.54 0.77
N SER A 5 5.69 18.88 1.46
CA SER A 5 6.76 18.07 0.84
C SER A 5 6.15 17.16 -0.23
N ALA A 6 6.70 17.20 -1.46
CA ALA A 6 6.18 16.49 -2.63
C ALA A 6 6.02 14.97 -2.40
N TRP A 7 6.70 14.43 -1.39
CA TRP A 7 6.71 13.02 -1.01
C TRP A 7 5.52 12.57 -0.15
N CYS A 8 4.73 13.52 0.35
CA CYS A 8 3.60 13.25 1.24
C CYS A 8 2.42 12.64 0.47
N TRP A 9 2.12 13.15 -0.73
CA TRP A 9 1.01 12.67 -1.56
C TRP A 9 1.22 11.24 -2.09
N PRO A 10 2.38 10.88 -2.68
CA PRO A 10 2.61 9.52 -3.15
C PRO A 10 2.51 8.48 -2.03
N SER A 11 3.07 8.79 -0.85
CA SER A 11 3.06 7.89 0.31
C SER A 11 1.62 7.55 0.74
N THR A 12 0.74 8.54 0.82
CA THR A 12 -0.66 8.36 1.18
C THR A 12 -1.41 7.54 0.13
N ILE A 13 -1.19 7.80 -1.16
CA ILE A 13 -1.81 7.02 -2.24
C ILE A 13 -1.37 5.55 -2.17
N LEU A 14 -0.07 5.30 -2.02
CA LEU A 14 0.49 3.95 -1.95
C LEU A 14 -0.04 3.18 -0.73
N LEU A 15 -0.16 3.82 0.44
CA LEU A 15 -0.80 3.20 1.61
C LEU A 15 -2.28 2.88 1.36
N LEU A 16 -3.04 3.83 0.79
CA LEU A 16 -4.47 3.63 0.55
C LEU A 16 -4.72 2.49 -0.44
N ILE A 17 -3.99 2.48 -1.57
CA ILE A 17 -4.13 1.44 -2.59
C ILE A 17 -3.65 0.09 -2.06
N GLY A 18 -2.49 0.05 -1.41
CA GLY A 18 -1.93 -1.17 -0.85
C GLY A 18 -2.78 -1.75 0.28
N GLY A 19 -3.22 -0.91 1.21
CA GLY A 19 -4.09 -1.29 2.31
C GLY A 19 -5.46 -1.77 1.83
N LEU A 20 -6.05 -1.10 0.85
CA LEU A 20 -7.32 -1.54 0.26
C LEU A 20 -7.18 -2.89 -0.47
N ASN A 21 -6.10 -3.09 -1.24
CA ASN A 21 -5.85 -4.37 -1.91
C ASN A 21 -5.70 -5.50 -0.90
N TRP A 22 -4.89 -5.33 0.15
CA TRP A 22 -4.72 -6.36 1.18
C TRP A 22 -5.98 -6.59 2.02
N GLY A 23 -6.80 -5.57 2.24
CA GLY A 23 -8.13 -5.72 2.83
C GLY A 23 -9.06 -6.58 1.98
N LEU A 24 -9.05 -6.39 0.66
CA LEU A 24 -9.79 -7.23 -0.28
C LEU A 24 -9.25 -8.67 -0.30
N VAL A 25 -7.93 -8.87 -0.28
CA VAL A 25 -7.32 -10.20 -0.16
C VAL A 25 -7.77 -10.91 1.12
N GLY A 26 -7.75 -10.21 2.26
CA GLY A 26 -8.24 -10.74 3.53
C GLY A 26 -9.71 -11.14 3.46
N LEU A 27 -10.57 -10.27 2.90
CA LEU A 27 -11.99 -10.58 2.69
C LEU A 27 -12.20 -11.76 1.74
N GLY A 28 -11.40 -11.84 0.68
CA GLY A 28 -11.41 -12.94 -0.28
C GLY A 28 -11.11 -14.29 0.37
N GLY A 29 -10.21 -14.31 1.36
CA GLY A 29 -9.94 -15.49 2.18
C GLY A 29 -11.17 -16.02 2.93
N PHE A 30 -12.05 -15.15 3.44
CA PHE A 30 -13.30 -15.56 4.09
C PHE A 30 -14.37 -16.04 3.09
N LEU A 31 -14.30 -15.55 1.85
CA LEU A 31 -15.25 -15.87 0.79
C LEU A 31 -14.77 -17.00 -0.13
N ASP A 32 -13.57 -17.57 0.14
CA ASP A 32 -12.88 -18.53 -0.72
C ASP A 32 -12.74 -18.04 -2.18
N ARG A 33 -12.42 -16.74 -2.33
CA ARG A 33 -12.25 -16.06 -3.62
C ARG A 33 -10.93 -15.30 -3.67
N ASN A 34 -10.25 -15.35 -4.80
CA ASN A 34 -9.12 -14.48 -5.07
C ASN A 34 -9.63 -13.06 -5.40
N LEU A 35 -9.48 -12.14 -4.45
CA LEU A 35 -9.78 -10.71 -4.59
C LEU A 35 -8.51 -9.86 -4.62
N ASN A 36 -7.37 -10.45 -4.95
CA ASN A 36 -6.11 -9.75 -5.07
C ASN A 36 -6.08 -8.96 -6.39
N VAL A 37 -6.37 -7.66 -6.32
CA VAL A 37 -6.47 -6.78 -7.49
C VAL A 37 -5.14 -6.75 -8.27
N VAL A 38 -4.00 -6.83 -7.57
CA VAL A 38 -2.68 -6.91 -8.22
C VAL A 38 -2.56 -8.19 -9.04
N ASN A 39 -2.94 -9.33 -8.47
CA ASN A 39 -2.93 -10.63 -9.15
C ASN A 39 -3.92 -10.68 -10.33
N LEU A 40 -5.10 -10.09 -10.15
CA LEU A 40 -6.14 -10.02 -11.18
C LEU A 40 -5.74 -9.14 -12.37
N LEU A 41 -4.97 -8.07 -12.14
CA LEU A 41 -4.51 -7.16 -13.20
C LEU A 41 -3.23 -7.63 -13.89
N LEU A 42 -2.29 -8.21 -13.14
CA LEU A 42 -0.98 -8.61 -13.67
C LEU A 42 -0.89 -10.08 -14.09
N GLY A 43 -1.91 -10.90 -13.78
CA GLY A 43 -1.92 -12.32 -14.09
C GLY A 43 -0.86 -13.10 -13.30
N GLN A 44 -0.28 -14.13 -13.91
CA GLN A 44 0.70 -15.04 -13.29
C GLN A 44 2.12 -14.45 -13.29
N TRP A 45 2.30 -13.21 -12.80
CA TRP A 45 3.60 -12.54 -12.72
C TRP A 45 4.03 -12.34 -11.24
N PRO A 46 4.31 -13.45 -10.52
CA PRO A 46 4.55 -13.41 -9.07
C PRO A 46 5.71 -12.49 -8.68
N THR A 47 6.77 -12.43 -9.50
CA THR A 47 7.93 -11.57 -9.23
C THR A 47 7.57 -10.08 -9.18
N VAL A 48 6.68 -9.60 -10.06
CA VAL A 48 6.30 -8.17 -10.10
C VAL A 48 5.35 -7.84 -8.95
N GLU A 49 4.44 -8.76 -8.63
CA GLU A 49 3.54 -8.64 -7.49
C GLU A 49 4.33 -8.47 -6.17
N TRP A 50 5.39 -9.25 -5.97
CA TRP A 50 6.25 -9.15 -4.78
C TRP A 50 7.00 -7.81 -4.68
N ILE A 51 7.47 -7.27 -5.81
CA ILE A 51 8.12 -5.97 -5.84
C ILE A 51 7.14 -4.88 -5.38
N ILE A 52 5.90 -4.91 -5.87
CA ILE A 52 4.85 -3.96 -5.46
C ILE A 52 4.58 -4.08 -3.96
N TYR A 53 4.51 -5.30 -3.43
CA TYR A 53 4.29 -5.53 -2.00
C TYR A 53 5.41 -5.00 -1.12
N LEU A 54 6.67 -5.17 -1.55
CA LEU A 54 7.81 -4.57 -0.85
C LEU A 54 7.76 -3.04 -0.87
N LEU A 55 7.42 -2.43 -2.01
CA LEU A 55 7.30 -0.96 -2.11
C LEU A 55 6.19 -0.42 -1.22
N VAL A 56 5.02 -1.06 -1.21
CA VAL A 56 3.89 -0.71 -0.33
C VAL A 56 4.30 -0.87 1.14
N GLY A 57 4.94 -1.99 1.51
CA GLY A 57 5.39 -2.26 2.87
C GLY A 57 6.40 -1.22 3.37
N VAL A 58 7.39 -0.84 2.56
CA VAL A 58 8.38 0.19 2.91
C VAL A 58 7.70 1.55 3.12
N MET A 59 6.72 1.91 2.27
CA MET A 59 5.98 3.15 2.44
C MET A 59 5.09 3.13 3.68
N ALA A 60 4.45 1.99 3.99
CA ALA A 60 3.66 1.78 5.21
C ALA A 60 4.52 1.97 6.47
N VAL A 61 5.69 1.33 6.53
CA VAL A 61 6.64 1.47 7.65
C VAL A 61 7.10 2.91 7.80
N LYS A 62 7.44 3.59 6.69
CA LYS A 62 7.87 4.99 6.71
C LYS A 62 6.77 5.92 7.29
N VAL A 63 5.52 5.74 6.85
CA VAL A 63 4.38 6.53 7.38
C VAL A 63 4.15 6.22 8.86
N LEU A 64 4.16 4.93 9.24
CA LEU A 64 4.00 4.52 10.63
C LEU A 64 5.07 5.12 11.54
N VAL A 65 6.35 5.06 11.14
CA VAL A 65 7.46 5.65 11.90
C VAL A 65 7.31 7.16 12.02
N MET A 66 6.91 7.86 10.96
CA MET A 66 6.65 9.31 11.02
C MET A 66 5.49 9.66 11.97
N MET A 67 4.40 8.89 11.93
CA MET A 67 3.26 9.04 12.85
C MET A 67 3.67 8.80 14.31
N LEU A 68 4.42 7.73 14.59
CA LEU A 68 4.89 7.40 15.93
C LEU A 68 5.88 8.43 16.49
N MET A 69 6.69 9.04 15.63
CA MET A 69 7.61 10.12 16.00
C MET A 69 6.94 11.50 16.08
N GLY A 70 5.61 11.59 15.94
CA GLY A 70 4.84 12.84 15.97
C GLY A 70 5.19 13.82 14.83
N LYS A 71 5.91 13.35 13.79
CA LYS A 71 6.21 14.15 12.61
C LYS A 71 4.98 14.12 11.71
N LYS A 72 4.45 15.28 11.39
CA LYS A 72 3.29 15.36 10.50
C LYS A 72 3.64 14.74 9.15
N CYS A 73 2.73 13.94 8.60
CA CYS A 73 2.77 13.62 7.19
C CYS A 73 2.37 14.92 6.47
N CYS A 74 3.37 15.74 6.12
CA CYS A 74 3.25 17.18 5.89
C CYS A 74 3.08 17.96 7.21
#